data_AF-A0A956U7Z7-F1
#
_entry.id   AF-A0A956U7Z7-F1
#
_cell.length_a   1.000
_cell.length_b   1.000
_cell.length_c   1.000
_cell.angle_alpha   90.00
_cell.angle_beta   90.00
_cell.angle_gamma   90.00
#
_symmetry.space_group_name_H-M   'P 1'
#
loop_
_entity.id
_entity.type
_entity.pdbx_description
1 polymer ?
#
loop_
_entity_poly.entity_id
_entity_poly.type
_entity_poly.pdbx_seq_one_letter_code
_entity_poly.pdbx_strand_id
1 'polypeptide(L)'
;MAEIAEIFTITNGLYALGGLIAVSIVSYFLYETFRFKGPRARIKGRLPIDKDYVRQVVNEILVPVLQKEVHISGAKGRTFKPDGPSFVFRFDTISHREQLYYYHSRGPKWIVPLYSDGSNTREIGCLTPDALYLYQGFSHHATLRTLLNEAAAELKLTEHLIVLAEENAINDGYTREHRVNLDNIGERQALILDTLITSILTPTVRKQITVHARGGTAYPPLRSGGFHIHMGAWPRESTMVTPSRAAVGGETLKVHEESVGSPSGSGDLLFDDSSNAIGELQEDNLYLYETAVRNGTLGEARYLIQVLKRVQALLSLDKNGDEAKAAHFADQCLALAKRDLPQTDSAAAQQELTSLLARATAQEREMFHIESNTDVEAGKEFDALLNLEKVIDVKVDGRSIVVTTKTLYCQHPGTGQYHEIGAFDIHIFPGNNSLVWKNRTRMVDGGAGAMNAPHVNGEGNACFGNTAELFPKLIADRDFATAAMMAIAFVESINIEDSWGKYLGRWPVAINPPRDRSGSKSKEAAHG
;
A
#
# COMPACT_ATOMS: atom_id res chain seq x y z
N MET A 1 46.35 25.91 50.25
CA MET A 1 45.46 25.16 51.18
C MET A 1 44.40 26.06 51.79
N ALA A 2 44.74 27.24 52.33
CA ALA A 2 43.73 28.24 52.77
C ALA A 2 42.88 28.79 51.61
N GLU A 3 43.48 29.02 50.43
CA GLU A 3 42.74 29.43 49.22
C GLU A 3 41.79 28.36 48.64
N ILE A 4 41.99 27.08 48.98
CA ILE A 4 41.13 25.97 48.52
C ILE A 4 39.87 25.88 49.40
N ALA A 5 39.95 26.30 50.68
CA ALA A 5 38.82 26.32 51.60
C ALA A 5 37.83 27.46 51.29
N GLU A 6 38.32 28.58 50.76
CA GLU A 6 37.49 29.72 50.36
C GLU A 6 36.66 29.40 49.10
N ILE A 7 37.22 28.62 48.17
CA ILE A 7 36.52 28.13 46.97
C ILE A 7 35.38 27.15 47.33
N PHE A 8 35.57 26.31 48.35
CA PHE A 8 34.55 25.36 48.82
C PHE A 8 33.37 26.05 49.53
N THR A 9 33.62 27.20 50.16
CA THR A 9 32.57 27.96 50.88
C THR A 9 31.69 28.73 49.88
N ILE A 10 32.26 29.22 48.78
CA ILE A 10 31.52 29.85 47.69
C ILE A 10 30.69 28.82 46.90
N THR A 11 31.19 27.59 46.73
CA THR A 11 30.45 26.54 45.99
C THR A 11 29.22 26.02 46.74
N ASN A 12 29.26 25.93 48.07
CA ASN A 12 28.10 25.47 48.85
C ASN A 12 26.94 26.48 48.90
N GLY A 13 27.20 27.78 48.69
CA GLY A 13 26.15 28.80 48.55
C GLY A 13 25.47 28.83 47.16
N LEU A 14 26.15 28.33 46.13
CA LEU A 14 25.67 28.34 44.74
C LEU A 14 24.85 27.11 44.34
N TYR A 15 24.86 26.03 45.13
CA TYR A 15 24.02 24.85 44.89
C TYR A 15 22.52 25.09 45.11
N ALA A 16 22.13 26.22 45.72
CA ALA A 16 20.72 26.59 45.89
C ALA A 16 20.11 27.35 44.68
N LEU A 17 20.91 27.79 43.71
CA LEU A 17 20.42 28.50 42.51
C LEU A 17 21.26 28.13 41.26
N GLY A 18 20.84 27.10 40.52
CA GLY A 18 21.27 26.89 39.13
C GLY A 18 22.39 25.86 38.88
N GLY A 19 22.10 24.57 39.08
CA GLY A 19 23.05 23.46 38.92
C GLY A 19 23.52 23.12 37.49
N LEU A 20 23.06 23.81 36.44
CA LEU A 20 23.44 23.49 35.05
C LEU A 20 24.60 24.34 34.48
N ILE A 21 24.85 25.52 35.04
CA ILE A 21 25.87 26.45 34.51
C ILE A 21 27.26 26.10 35.08
N ALA A 22 27.34 25.62 36.32
CA ALA A 22 28.60 25.30 36.99
C ALA A 22 29.32 24.08 36.35
N VAL A 23 28.58 23.06 35.90
CA VAL A 23 29.15 21.87 35.23
C VAL A 23 29.76 22.24 33.87
N SER A 24 29.16 23.20 33.18
CA SER A 24 29.63 23.67 31.86
C SER A 24 30.91 24.49 31.97
N ILE A 25 31.04 25.33 33.02
CA ILE A 25 32.23 26.16 33.23
C ILE A 25 33.42 25.31 33.68
N VAL A 26 33.22 24.31 34.55
CA VAL A 26 34.30 23.40 34.97
C VAL A 26 34.76 22.50 33.81
N SER A 27 33.83 22.05 32.96
CA SER A 27 34.16 21.27 31.75
C SER A 27 34.92 22.12 30.72
N TYR A 28 34.54 23.39 30.56
CA TYR A 28 35.23 24.34 29.67
C TYR A 28 36.62 24.71 30.19
N PHE A 29 36.79 24.90 31.50
CA PHE A 29 38.09 25.19 32.10
C PHE A 29 39.04 23.98 32.02
N LEU A 30 38.53 22.75 32.24
CA LEU A 30 39.31 21.53 32.03
C LEU A 30 39.70 21.37 30.56
N TYR A 31 38.79 21.67 29.62
CA TYR A 31 39.05 21.61 28.19
C TYR A 31 40.13 22.60 27.73
N GLU A 32 40.11 23.85 28.22
CA GLU A 32 41.11 24.87 27.89
C GLU A 32 42.47 24.63 28.60
N THR A 33 42.46 24.09 29.82
CA THR A 33 43.72 23.76 30.54
C THR A 33 44.50 22.65 29.82
N PHE A 34 43.81 21.73 29.12
CA PHE A 34 44.45 20.70 28.29
C PHE A 34 44.85 21.17 26.89
N ARG A 35 44.54 22.41 26.50
CA ARG A 35 44.82 22.95 25.16
C ARG A 35 46.16 23.70 25.05
N PHE A 36 46.97 23.72 26.10
CA PHE A 36 48.31 24.33 26.06
C PHE A 36 49.29 23.50 25.22
N LYS A 37 49.92 24.18 24.26
CA LYS A 37 50.92 23.70 23.29
C LYS A 37 52.09 22.96 23.95
N GLY A 38 51.98 21.64 24.09
CA GLY A 38 53.13 20.73 24.24
C GLY A 38 53.56 20.16 22.88
N PRO A 39 54.84 19.81 22.68
CA PRO A 39 55.31 19.22 21.44
C PRO A 39 54.51 17.94 21.16
N ARG A 40 54.12 17.71 19.89
CA ARG A 40 53.46 16.48 19.43
C ARG A 40 54.32 15.26 19.78
N ALA A 41 54.16 14.74 20.99
CA ALA A 41 54.65 13.44 21.36
C ALA A 41 53.84 12.44 20.53
N ARG A 42 54.45 11.88 19.47
CA ARG A 42 53.97 10.65 18.86
C ARG A 42 53.91 9.61 19.99
N ILE A 43 52.70 9.33 20.49
CA ILE A 43 52.45 8.20 21.38
C ILE A 43 52.77 6.94 20.56
N LYS A 44 54.03 6.50 20.59
CA LYS A 44 54.55 5.27 19.96
C LYS A 44 54.20 4.03 20.80
N GLY A 45 52.96 3.96 21.27
CA GLY A 45 52.52 2.94 22.21
C GLY A 45 51.08 2.54 21.98
N ARG A 46 50.71 2.14 20.76
CA ARG A 46 49.56 1.24 20.61
C ARG A 46 50.05 -0.15 21.00
N LEU A 47 49.65 -0.63 22.17
CA LEU A 47 49.82 -2.03 22.51
C LEU A 47 49.11 -2.84 21.42
N PRO A 48 49.82 -3.74 20.72
CA PRO A 48 49.19 -4.56 19.71
C PRO A 48 48.10 -5.39 20.37
N ILE A 49 46.90 -5.42 19.80
CA ILE A 49 45.88 -6.37 20.23
C ILE A 49 46.48 -7.77 20.14
N ASP A 50 46.29 -8.54 21.20
CA ASP A 50 46.73 -9.92 21.27
C ASP A 50 46.07 -10.74 20.14
N LYS A 51 46.91 -11.37 19.30
CA LYS A 51 46.43 -12.18 18.17
C LYS A 51 45.59 -13.35 18.64
N ASP A 52 45.88 -13.90 19.81
CA ASP A 52 45.11 -15.02 20.36
C ASP A 52 43.73 -14.54 20.83
N TYR A 53 43.64 -13.32 21.37
CA TYR A 53 42.36 -12.68 21.65
C TYR A 53 41.55 -12.44 20.36
N VAL A 54 42.15 -11.89 19.30
CA VAL A 54 41.47 -11.72 18.01
C VAL A 54 40.93 -13.05 17.50
N ARG A 55 41.76 -14.10 17.53
CA ARG A 55 41.37 -15.45 17.10
C ARG A 55 40.22 -16.00 17.93
N GLN A 56 40.28 -15.84 19.25
CA GLN A 56 39.21 -16.26 20.15
C GLN A 56 37.89 -15.58 19.79
N VAL A 57 37.89 -14.24 19.66
CA VAL A 57 36.66 -13.49 19.40
C VAL A 57 36.11 -13.76 17.99
N VAL A 58 36.97 -13.89 16.98
CA VAL A 58 36.56 -14.28 15.62
C VAL A 58 35.94 -15.67 15.60
N ASN A 59 36.54 -16.64 16.28
CA ASN A 59 35.99 -17.99 16.38
C ASN A 59 34.70 -18.06 17.18
N GLU A 60 34.54 -17.21 18.18
CA GLU A 60 33.32 -17.12 18.97
C GLU A 60 32.17 -16.48 18.18
N ILE A 61 32.45 -15.46 17.37
CA ILE A 61 31.41 -14.62 16.76
C ILE A 61 31.18 -14.95 15.28
N LEU A 62 32.24 -15.02 14.46
CA LEU A 62 32.09 -15.16 13.00
C LEU A 62 31.97 -16.61 12.54
N VAL A 63 32.72 -17.54 13.13
CA VAL A 63 32.70 -18.96 12.72
C VAL A 63 31.30 -19.59 12.83
N PRO A 64 30.51 -19.37 13.90
CA PRO A 64 29.16 -19.94 14.01
C PRO A 64 28.18 -19.39 12.96
N VAL A 65 28.46 -18.18 12.45
CA VAL A 65 27.63 -17.53 11.43
C VAL A 65 28.00 -18.02 10.03
N LEU A 66 29.29 -18.01 9.72
CA LEU A 66 29.76 -18.28 8.37
C LEU A 66 29.71 -19.75 7.98
N GLN A 67 29.76 -20.66 8.97
CA GLN A 67 29.91 -22.11 8.76
C GLN A 67 31.08 -22.46 7.81
N LYS A 68 32.06 -21.56 7.72
CA LYS A 68 33.26 -21.64 6.88
C LYS A 68 34.50 -21.50 7.75
N GLU A 69 35.62 -22.03 7.27
CA GLU A 69 36.91 -21.77 7.91
C GLU A 69 37.24 -20.27 7.80
N VAL A 70 37.56 -19.63 8.93
CA VAL A 70 37.93 -18.22 8.97
C VAL A 70 39.45 -18.07 9.05
N HIS A 71 40.07 -17.61 7.96
CA HIS A 71 41.49 -17.30 7.94
C HIS A 71 41.76 -15.89 8.45
N ILE A 72 42.46 -15.82 9.58
CA ILE A 72 42.86 -14.57 10.22
C ILE A 72 44.26 -14.18 9.71
N SER A 73 44.37 -13.06 9.01
CA SER A 73 45.65 -12.60 8.44
C SER A 73 46.04 -11.21 8.95
N GLY A 74 47.32 -11.04 9.30
CA GLY A 74 47.93 -9.75 9.70
C GLY A 74 48.72 -9.08 8.56
N ALA A 75 49.17 -7.83 8.81
CA ALA A 75 49.70 -6.83 7.86
C ALA A 75 50.79 -7.24 6.86
N LYS A 76 51.50 -8.34 7.10
CA LYS A 76 52.77 -8.64 6.39
C LYS A 76 52.72 -9.81 5.42
N GLY A 77 51.55 -10.40 5.17
CA GLY A 77 51.39 -11.44 4.15
C GLY A 77 51.08 -10.85 2.78
N ARG A 78 51.70 -11.37 1.71
CA ARG A 78 51.24 -11.18 0.32
C ARG A 78 49.73 -11.42 0.27
N THR A 79 49.00 -10.67 -0.57
CA THR A 79 47.56 -10.82 -0.80
C THR A 79 47.15 -12.30 -0.81
N PHE A 80 46.66 -12.78 0.33
CA PHE A 80 46.07 -14.10 0.43
C PHE A 80 44.75 -14.01 -0.34
N LYS A 81 44.70 -14.67 -1.49
CA LYS A 81 43.46 -15.04 -2.14
C LYS A 81 43.07 -16.37 -1.51
N PRO A 82 41.93 -16.45 -0.81
CA PRO A 82 41.36 -17.75 -0.53
C PRO A 82 40.95 -18.35 -1.88
N ASP A 83 41.77 -19.24 -2.43
CA ASP A 83 41.36 -20.14 -3.51
C ASP A 83 40.58 -21.28 -2.83
N GLY A 84 39.35 -20.99 -2.34
CA GLY A 84 38.56 -21.96 -1.57
C GLY A 84 37.36 -21.35 -0.81
N PRO A 85 36.57 -22.18 -0.09
CA PRO A 85 35.34 -21.78 0.60
C PRO A 85 35.59 -21.04 1.92
N SER A 86 36.79 -20.47 2.13
CA SER A 86 37.18 -19.87 3.40
C SER A 86 36.95 -18.37 3.44
N PHE A 87 36.54 -17.87 4.60
CA PHE A 87 36.32 -16.45 4.85
C PHE A 87 37.58 -15.79 5.39
N VAL A 88 37.94 -14.60 4.91
CA VAL A 88 39.17 -13.92 5.31
C VAL A 88 38.89 -12.77 6.26
N PHE A 89 39.43 -12.85 7.48
CA PHE A 89 39.42 -11.73 8.43
C PHE A 89 40.79 -11.02 8.43
N ARG A 90 40.82 -9.75 8.01
CA ARG A 90 42.01 -8.90 8.02
C ARG A 90 41.82 -7.75 9.00
N PHE A 91 42.69 -7.64 10.00
CA PHE A 91 42.56 -6.68 11.09
C PHE A 91 43.70 -5.66 11.19
N ASP A 92 44.44 -5.47 10.11
CA ASP A 92 45.56 -4.54 10.04
C ASP A 92 45.33 -3.43 9.00
N THR A 93 45.96 -2.27 9.24
CA THR A 93 45.84 -1.08 8.39
C THR A 93 46.25 -1.40 6.95
N ILE A 94 45.27 -1.66 6.10
CA ILE A 94 45.45 -1.59 4.64
C ILE A 94 45.76 -0.14 4.31
N SER A 95 46.75 0.08 3.45
CA SER A 95 47.09 1.44 3.03
C SER A 95 45.87 2.07 2.32
N HIS A 96 45.70 3.39 2.43
CA HIS A 96 44.62 4.10 1.74
C HIS A 96 44.59 3.82 0.22
N ARG A 97 45.77 3.57 -0.37
CA ARG A 97 45.93 3.16 -1.76
C ARG A 97 45.38 1.76 -2.05
N GLU A 98 45.57 0.81 -1.13
CA GLU A 98 44.97 -0.53 -1.23
C GLU A 98 43.45 -0.48 -1.03
N GLN A 99 42.94 0.38 -0.14
CA GLN A 99 41.50 0.61 -0.01
C GLN A 99 40.88 1.05 -1.34
N LEU A 100 41.43 2.11 -1.94
CA LEU A 100 40.97 2.62 -3.24
C LEU A 100 41.09 1.57 -4.35
N TYR A 101 42.15 0.78 -4.34
CA TYR A 101 42.31 -0.32 -5.30
C TYR A 101 41.22 -1.39 -5.15
N TYR A 102 40.88 -1.80 -3.93
CA TYR A 102 39.78 -2.76 -3.69
C TYR A 102 38.42 -2.18 -4.09
N TYR A 103 38.16 -0.92 -3.74
CA TYR A 103 36.93 -0.22 -4.14
C TYR A 103 36.76 -0.12 -5.67
N HIS A 104 37.83 0.15 -6.42
CA HIS A 104 37.71 0.47 -7.84
C HIS A 104 38.02 -0.68 -8.82
N SER A 105 38.80 -1.71 -8.42
CA SER A 105 39.36 -2.67 -9.39
C SER A 105 38.82 -4.11 -9.31
N ARG A 106 38.07 -4.48 -8.27
CA ARG A 106 37.72 -5.89 -8.01
C ARG A 106 36.26 -6.16 -7.63
N GLY A 107 35.37 -5.18 -7.80
CA GLY A 107 34.03 -5.21 -7.22
C GLY A 107 33.27 -6.54 -7.36
N PRO A 108 32.77 -7.06 -6.24
CA PRO A 108 31.38 -7.42 -6.10
C PRO A 108 30.59 -6.24 -5.53
N LYS A 109 29.30 -6.16 -5.86
CA LYS A 109 28.32 -5.13 -5.46
C LYS A 109 28.01 -5.07 -3.95
N TRP A 110 28.78 -5.78 -3.10
CA TRP A 110 28.51 -5.99 -1.68
C TRP A 110 29.71 -5.56 -0.85
N ILE A 111 29.80 -4.25 -0.59
CA ILE A 111 30.75 -3.68 0.38
C ILE A 111 29.90 -3.01 1.46
N VAL A 112 29.85 -3.59 2.66
CA VAL A 112 29.20 -2.98 3.81
C VAL A 112 30.25 -2.23 4.63
N PRO A 113 30.23 -0.88 4.64
CA PRO A 113 31.12 -0.10 5.50
C PRO A 113 30.73 -0.28 6.97
N LEU A 114 31.73 -0.47 7.83
CA LEU A 114 31.57 -0.54 9.29
C LEU A 114 32.06 0.76 9.92
N TYR A 115 31.35 1.27 10.94
CA TYR A 115 31.63 2.58 11.56
C TYR A 115 31.91 2.44 13.07
N SER A 116 32.84 3.24 13.62
CA SER A 116 33.40 3.02 14.97
C SER A 116 32.51 3.36 16.16
N ASP A 117 31.44 4.12 15.95
CA ASP A 117 30.67 4.77 17.02
C ASP A 117 29.18 4.94 16.67
N GLY A 118 28.69 4.26 15.63
CA GLY A 118 27.33 4.43 15.12
C GLY A 118 27.03 5.83 14.55
N SER A 119 28.00 6.74 14.49
CA SER A 119 27.81 8.12 14.01
C SER A 119 27.88 8.25 12.48
N ASN A 120 28.18 7.17 11.76
CA ASN A 120 28.48 7.16 10.32
C ASN A 120 29.65 8.08 9.89
N THR A 121 30.44 8.64 10.81
CA THR A 121 31.47 9.63 10.45
C THR A 121 32.83 9.03 10.09
N ARG A 122 33.11 7.79 10.50
CA ARG A 122 34.42 7.15 10.27
C ARG A 122 34.31 5.68 9.93
N GLU A 123 34.49 5.36 8.64
CA GLU A 123 34.61 3.99 8.16
C GLU A 123 35.89 3.36 8.74
N ILE A 124 35.72 2.23 9.40
CA ILE A 124 36.77 1.48 10.08
C ILE A 124 36.93 0.06 9.54
N GLY A 125 36.07 -0.35 8.63
CA GLY A 125 36.23 -1.58 7.88
C GLY A 125 35.24 -1.70 6.73
N CYS A 126 35.45 -2.71 5.89
CA CYS A 126 34.44 -3.18 4.95
C CYS A 126 34.23 -4.68 5.08
N LEU A 127 32.98 -5.08 4.94
CA LEU A 127 32.56 -6.47 4.87
C LEU A 127 32.12 -6.80 3.43
N THR A 128 32.56 -7.97 2.98
CA THR A 128 32.19 -8.61 1.72
C THR A 128 31.71 -10.04 2.03
N PRO A 129 31.06 -10.75 1.08
CA PRO A 129 30.63 -12.14 1.30
C PRO A 129 31.76 -13.09 1.73
N ASP A 130 33.00 -12.81 1.30
CA ASP A 130 34.15 -13.70 1.51
C ASP A 130 35.22 -13.12 2.44
N ALA A 131 35.09 -11.86 2.87
CA ALA A 131 36.11 -11.23 3.69
C ALA A 131 35.59 -10.04 4.50
N LEU A 132 36.18 -9.86 5.69
CA LEU A 132 36.04 -8.67 6.53
C LEU A 132 37.41 -8.00 6.66
N TYR A 133 37.50 -6.75 6.22
CA TYR A 133 38.68 -5.92 6.31
C TYR A 133 38.48 -4.80 7.31
N LEU A 134 39.36 -4.67 8.30
CA LEU A 134 39.34 -3.54 9.24
C LEU A 134 40.52 -2.60 8.92
N TYR A 135 40.20 -1.34 8.63
CA TYR A 135 41.14 -0.33 8.15
C TYR A 135 41.99 0.30 9.25
N GLN A 136 41.60 0.12 10.50
CA GLN A 136 42.19 0.82 11.63
C GLN A 136 42.54 -0.15 12.74
N GLY A 137 43.78 -0.06 13.24
CA GLY A 137 44.17 -0.81 14.42
C GLY A 137 43.33 -0.35 15.61
N PHE A 138 42.61 -1.28 16.24
CA PHE A 138 41.88 -1.04 17.47
C PHE A 138 42.85 -1.11 18.66
N SER A 139 42.61 -0.31 19.68
CA SER A 139 43.34 -0.38 20.96
C SER A 139 42.50 -0.99 22.08
N HIS A 140 41.22 -1.27 21.83
CA HIS A 140 40.28 -1.76 22.83
C HIS A 140 39.55 -3.03 22.35
N HIS A 141 39.64 -4.07 23.17
CA HIS A 141 38.99 -5.36 22.96
C HIS A 141 37.47 -5.25 22.80
N ALA A 142 36.83 -4.35 23.58
CA ALA A 142 35.39 -4.12 23.51
C ALA A 142 34.94 -3.64 22.12
N THR A 143 35.69 -2.71 21.50
CA THR A 143 35.37 -2.18 20.17
C THR A 143 35.43 -3.27 19.09
N LEU A 144 36.45 -4.13 19.13
CA LEU A 144 36.58 -5.24 18.18
C LEU A 144 35.38 -6.20 18.29
N ARG A 145 34.97 -6.55 19.51
CA ARG A 145 33.82 -7.43 19.72
C ARG A 145 32.53 -6.82 19.20
N THR A 146 32.27 -5.54 19.46
CA THR A 146 31.09 -4.85 18.92
C THR A 146 31.06 -4.91 17.40
N LEU A 147 32.19 -4.64 16.74
CA LEU A 147 32.29 -4.67 15.28
C LEU A 147 32.13 -6.05 14.69
N LEU A 148 32.69 -7.07 15.33
CA LEU A 148 32.53 -8.45 14.89
C LEU A 148 31.07 -8.89 15.03
N ASN A 149 30.36 -8.44 16.07
CA ASN A 149 28.91 -8.70 16.21
C ASN A 149 28.10 -8.00 15.11
N GLU A 150 28.43 -6.74 14.78
CA GLU A 150 27.80 -6.02 13.66
C GLU A 150 28.06 -6.73 12.32
N ALA A 151 29.32 -7.10 12.06
CA ALA A 151 29.69 -7.83 10.85
C ALA A 151 29.01 -9.21 10.77
N ALA A 152 28.90 -9.93 11.90
CA ALA A 152 28.18 -11.20 11.97
C ALA A 152 26.69 -11.02 11.66
N ALA A 153 26.06 -9.94 12.14
CA ALA A 153 24.67 -9.63 11.81
C ALA A 153 24.50 -9.34 10.31
N GLU A 154 25.42 -8.58 9.71
CA GLU A 154 25.40 -8.26 8.28
C GLU A 154 25.68 -9.49 7.38
N LEU A 155 26.55 -10.40 7.82
CA LEU A 155 26.77 -11.68 7.14
C LEU A 155 25.50 -12.55 7.15
N LYS A 156 24.81 -12.64 8.29
CA LYS A 156 23.51 -13.34 8.37
C LYS A 156 22.47 -12.72 7.45
N LEU A 157 22.44 -11.39 7.35
CA LEU A 157 21.54 -10.70 6.40
C LEU A 157 21.85 -11.14 4.99
N THR A 158 23.12 -11.05 4.59
CA THR A 158 23.57 -11.32 3.23
C THR A 158 23.25 -12.75 2.84
N GLU A 159 23.54 -13.72 3.72
CA GLU A 159 23.21 -15.13 3.52
C GLU A 159 21.69 -15.34 3.38
N HIS A 160 20.89 -14.71 4.25
CA HIS A 160 19.43 -14.81 4.15
C HIS A 160 18.87 -14.20 2.86
N LEU A 161 19.41 -13.06 2.42
CA LEU A 161 19.03 -12.42 1.17
C LEU A 161 19.42 -13.29 -0.05
N ILE A 162 20.59 -13.94 0.01
CA ILE A 162 21.03 -14.88 -1.04
C ILE A 162 20.09 -16.08 -1.10
N VAL A 163 19.77 -16.71 0.04
CA VAL A 163 18.85 -17.86 0.09
C VAL A 163 17.48 -17.47 -0.46
N LEU A 164 16.93 -16.32 -0.05
CA LEU A 164 15.66 -15.81 -0.58
C LEU A 164 15.73 -15.57 -2.09
N ALA A 165 16.84 -15.05 -2.61
CA ALA A 165 17.01 -14.84 -4.05
C ALA A 165 17.10 -16.16 -4.81
N GLU A 166 17.81 -17.15 -4.27
CA GLU A 166 18.03 -18.46 -4.90
C GLU A 166 16.76 -19.32 -4.90
N GLU A 167 16.02 -19.39 -3.78
CA GLU A 167 14.75 -20.13 -3.68
C GLU A 167 13.72 -19.64 -4.71
N ASN A 168 13.69 -18.34 -4.98
CA ASN A 168 12.76 -17.74 -5.93
C ASN A 168 13.24 -17.87 -7.38
N ALA A 169 14.56 -17.81 -7.63
CA ALA A 169 15.12 -18.00 -8.97
C ALA A 169 14.90 -19.40 -9.55
N ILE A 170 14.72 -20.43 -8.70
CA ILE A 170 14.48 -21.81 -9.14
C ILE A 170 13.03 -22.01 -9.59
N ASN A 171 12.08 -21.27 -9.03
CA ASN A 171 10.64 -21.46 -9.29
C ASN A 171 10.15 -20.72 -10.54
N ASP A 172 10.88 -19.69 -10.97
CA ASP A 172 10.47 -18.83 -12.06
C ASP A 172 11.27 -19.13 -13.33
N GLY A 173 10.67 -19.88 -14.26
CA GLY A 173 11.04 -19.88 -15.68
C GLY A 173 10.83 -18.51 -16.36
N TYR A 174 10.72 -17.43 -15.58
CA TYR A 174 10.55 -16.06 -16.03
C TYR A 174 11.88 -15.47 -16.47
N THR A 175 11.91 -14.99 -17.71
CA THR A 175 13.01 -14.23 -18.27
C THR A 175 13.22 -12.93 -17.48
N ARG A 176 14.49 -12.63 -17.15
CA ARG A 176 15.04 -11.46 -16.43
C ARG A 176 14.64 -10.05 -16.95
N GLU A 177 13.61 -9.92 -17.79
CA GLU A 177 13.18 -8.63 -18.36
C GLU A 177 12.40 -7.74 -17.38
N HIS A 178 11.93 -8.26 -16.25
CA HIS A 178 11.36 -7.43 -15.19
C HIS A 178 12.47 -6.65 -14.47
N ARG A 179 12.70 -5.42 -14.92
CA ARG A 179 13.65 -4.48 -14.30
C ARG A 179 12.97 -3.71 -13.18
N VAL A 180 13.48 -3.83 -11.96
CA VAL A 180 13.25 -2.82 -10.92
C VAL A 180 14.04 -1.57 -11.32
N ASN A 181 13.35 -0.47 -11.65
CA ASN A 181 14.03 0.80 -11.87
C ASN A 181 14.15 1.55 -10.53
N LEU A 182 15.38 1.97 -10.21
CA LEU A 182 15.77 2.54 -8.91
C LEU A 182 16.35 3.94 -9.14
N ASP A 183 15.50 4.96 -9.03
CA ASP A 183 15.90 6.35 -9.24
C ASP A 183 16.39 6.98 -7.91
N ASN A 184 17.60 7.56 -7.91
CA ASN A 184 18.20 8.29 -6.78
C ASN A 184 18.42 7.46 -5.49
N ILE A 185 18.63 6.16 -5.62
CA ILE A 185 18.88 5.25 -4.50
C ILE A 185 20.37 4.86 -4.51
N GLY A 186 21.04 4.88 -3.35
CA GLY A 186 22.43 4.45 -3.25
C GLY A 186 22.59 2.94 -3.53
N GLU A 187 23.77 2.53 -4.00
CA GLU A 187 23.99 1.17 -4.53
C GLU A 187 23.58 0.05 -3.56
N ARG A 188 23.85 0.23 -2.25
CA ARG A 188 23.47 -0.75 -1.22
C ARG A 188 21.95 -0.85 -1.05
N GLN A 189 21.26 0.30 -0.93
CA GLN A 189 19.80 0.28 -0.77
C GLN A 189 19.15 -0.27 -2.04
N ALA A 190 19.68 0.09 -3.20
CA ALA A 190 19.23 -0.38 -4.51
C ALA A 190 19.29 -1.91 -4.60
N LEU A 191 20.40 -2.51 -4.17
CA LEU A 191 20.59 -3.95 -4.17
C LEU A 191 19.61 -4.69 -3.23
N ILE A 192 19.41 -4.17 -2.02
CA ILE A 192 18.46 -4.74 -1.05
C ILE A 192 17.03 -4.65 -1.59
N LEU A 193 16.64 -3.48 -2.11
CA LEU A 193 15.32 -3.26 -2.69
C LEU A 193 15.08 -4.16 -3.89
N ASP A 194 16.01 -4.18 -4.85
CA ASP A 194 15.94 -5.04 -6.05
C ASP A 194 15.76 -6.50 -5.66
N THR A 195 16.59 -7.01 -4.74
CA THR A 195 16.55 -8.41 -4.30
C THR A 195 15.21 -8.75 -3.66
N LEU A 196 14.74 -7.91 -2.73
CA LEU A 196 13.54 -8.18 -1.95
C LEU A 196 12.25 -8.00 -2.75
N ILE A 197 12.17 -6.95 -3.58
CA ILE A 197 11.02 -6.68 -4.46
C ILE A 197 10.92 -7.77 -5.52
N THR A 198 12.05 -8.14 -6.12
CA THR A 198 12.09 -9.24 -7.11
C THR A 198 11.62 -10.55 -6.48
N SER A 199 12.12 -10.87 -5.29
CA SER A 199 11.78 -12.13 -4.60
C SER A 199 10.33 -12.20 -4.10
N ILE A 200 9.77 -11.08 -3.62
CA ILE A 200 8.47 -11.09 -2.90
C ILE A 200 7.32 -10.60 -3.78
N LEU A 201 7.46 -9.43 -4.41
CA LEU A 201 6.35 -8.78 -5.10
C LEU A 201 6.20 -9.21 -6.56
N THR A 202 7.31 -9.41 -7.28
CA THR A 202 7.28 -9.71 -8.72
C THR A 202 6.40 -10.92 -9.08
N PRO A 203 6.41 -12.04 -8.33
CA PRO A 203 5.54 -13.19 -8.63
C PRO A 203 4.04 -12.87 -8.59
N THR A 204 3.67 -11.84 -7.81
CA THR A 204 2.27 -11.46 -7.54
C THR A 204 1.82 -10.32 -8.45
N VAL A 205 2.66 -9.29 -8.59
CA VAL A 205 2.35 -8.06 -9.33
C VAL A 205 2.29 -8.29 -10.84
N ARG A 206 3.19 -9.12 -11.41
CA ARG A 206 3.26 -9.42 -12.86
C ARG A 206 3.26 -8.18 -13.78
N LYS A 207 3.79 -7.06 -13.29
CA LYS A 207 3.97 -5.78 -14.00
C LYS A 207 5.41 -5.30 -13.78
N GLN A 208 5.86 -4.34 -14.58
CA GLN A 208 7.13 -3.65 -14.31
C GLN A 208 7.02 -2.88 -12.99
N ILE A 209 7.97 -3.11 -12.06
CA ILE A 209 8.01 -2.41 -10.78
C ILE A 209 9.01 -1.26 -10.86
N THR A 210 8.59 -0.04 -10.50
CA THR A 210 9.46 1.14 -10.41
C THR A 210 9.46 1.68 -8.99
N VAL A 211 10.63 1.95 -8.43
CA VAL A 211 10.78 2.47 -7.07
C VAL A 211 11.21 3.92 -7.12
N HIS A 212 10.46 4.78 -6.45
CA HIS A 212 10.69 6.21 -6.34
C HIS A 212 11.15 6.55 -4.92
N ALA A 213 12.41 6.94 -4.74
CA ALA A 213 12.94 7.39 -3.44
C ALA A 213 13.04 8.91 -3.39
N ARG A 214 11.89 9.59 -3.27
CA ARG A 214 11.82 11.06 -3.41
C ARG A 214 11.51 11.82 -2.12
N GLY A 215 11.32 11.11 -1.00
CA GLY A 215 11.40 11.62 0.39
C GLY A 215 10.68 12.94 0.69
N GLY A 216 9.58 12.87 1.44
CA GLY A 216 8.91 14.03 2.02
C GLY A 216 8.00 14.81 1.05
N THR A 217 7.50 14.18 -0.01
CA THR A 217 6.64 14.85 -0.99
C THR A 217 5.41 14.03 -1.35
N ALA A 218 4.28 14.72 -1.53
CA ALA A 218 3.07 14.15 -2.09
C ALA A 218 3.26 13.79 -3.57
N TYR A 219 2.79 12.60 -3.98
CA TYR A 219 2.73 12.18 -5.38
C TYR A 219 1.35 11.61 -5.69
N PRO A 220 0.67 12.08 -6.74
CA PRO A 220 -0.57 11.44 -7.17
C PRO A 220 -0.29 10.03 -7.71
N PRO A 221 -1.26 9.10 -7.60
CA PRO A 221 -1.18 7.77 -8.21
C PRO A 221 -0.82 7.84 -9.70
N LEU A 222 0.21 7.09 -10.08
CA LEU A 222 0.64 6.98 -11.46
C LEU A 222 -0.15 5.88 -12.16
N ARG A 223 -0.65 6.18 -13.36
CA ARG A 223 -1.41 5.27 -14.22
C ARG A 223 -0.62 4.88 -15.48
N SER A 224 0.62 4.43 -15.28
CA SER A 224 1.54 4.11 -16.39
C SER A 224 1.46 2.66 -16.88
N GLY A 225 0.62 1.83 -16.25
CA GLY A 225 0.54 0.38 -16.50
C GLY A 225 1.62 -0.45 -15.78
N GLY A 226 2.58 0.21 -15.11
CA GLY A 226 3.50 -0.41 -14.16
C GLY A 226 3.01 -0.32 -12.71
N PHE A 227 3.68 -1.06 -11.82
CA PHE A 227 3.50 -0.96 -10.37
C PHE A 227 4.57 -0.02 -9.79
N HIS A 228 4.16 0.93 -8.97
CA HIS A 228 5.03 1.98 -8.46
C HIS A 228 5.15 1.89 -6.94
N ILE A 229 6.37 1.94 -6.42
CA ILE A 229 6.64 1.99 -4.98
C ILE A 229 7.24 3.34 -4.66
N HIS A 230 6.51 4.18 -3.94
CA HIS A 230 6.92 5.51 -3.52
C HIS A 230 7.40 5.47 -2.07
N MET A 231 8.69 5.65 -1.83
CA MET A 231 9.29 5.63 -0.49
C MET A 231 9.39 7.04 0.10
N GLY A 232 8.95 7.18 1.35
CA GLY A 232 8.85 8.46 2.03
C GLY A 232 7.86 9.40 1.33
N ALA A 233 6.72 8.90 0.87
CA ALA A 233 5.77 9.65 0.05
C ALA A 233 4.33 9.29 0.37
N TRP A 234 3.38 10.12 -0.09
CA TRP A 234 1.95 9.92 0.14
C TRP A 234 1.10 10.39 -1.06
N PRO A 235 -0.11 9.84 -1.25
CA PRO A 235 -0.89 9.96 -2.50
C PRO A 235 -1.48 11.35 -2.84
N ARG A 236 -1.61 12.28 -1.90
CA ARG A 236 -2.27 13.59 -2.13
C ARG A 236 -1.60 14.72 -1.37
N GLU A 237 -1.87 15.97 -1.73
CA GLU A 237 -1.56 17.13 -0.88
C GLU A 237 -2.42 17.07 0.40
N SER A 238 -2.09 16.16 1.31
CA SER A 238 -2.67 16.18 2.63
C SER A 238 -2.04 17.34 3.41
N THR A 239 -2.75 17.82 4.43
CA THR A 239 -2.09 18.52 5.52
C THR A 239 -0.97 17.64 6.05
N MET A 240 0.25 18.17 6.11
CA MET A 240 1.34 17.51 6.82
C MET A 240 0.90 17.32 8.26
N VAL A 241 0.92 16.08 8.72
CA VAL A 241 0.64 15.78 10.12
C VAL A 241 1.95 15.30 10.71
N THR A 242 2.34 15.86 11.85
CA THR A 242 3.44 15.26 12.62
C THR A 242 2.92 13.91 13.10
N PRO A 243 3.41 12.77 12.59
CA PRO A 243 2.91 11.48 13.02
C PRO A 243 3.17 11.37 14.52
N SER A 244 2.17 10.88 15.28
CA SER A 244 2.40 10.65 16.70
C SER A 244 3.56 9.66 16.84
N ARG A 245 4.50 9.88 17.76
CA ARG A 245 5.61 8.93 18.00
C ARG A 245 5.14 7.50 18.27
N ALA A 246 3.90 7.34 18.73
CA ALA A 246 3.27 6.05 18.91
C ALA A 246 2.91 5.38 17.57
N ALA A 247 2.60 6.17 16.53
CA ALA A 247 2.17 5.79 15.18
C ALA A 247 3.32 5.44 14.21
N VAL A 248 4.56 5.21 14.68
CA VAL A 248 5.73 4.94 13.82
C VAL A 248 6.61 3.77 14.35
N GLY A 249 6.19 3.10 15.41
CA GLY A 249 6.96 2.00 16.00
C GLY A 249 8.11 2.52 16.87
N GLY A 250 8.15 2.04 18.11
CA GLY A 250 8.98 2.61 19.18
C GLY A 250 10.50 2.62 18.92
N GLU A 251 11.16 3.59 19.57
CA GLU A 251 12.59 3.82 19.94
C GLU A 251 13.75 3.41 19.01
N THR A 252 13.60 2.50 18.06
CA THR A 252 14.71 1.90 17.29
C THR A 252 14.92 2.51 15.91
N LEU A 253 13.90 3.14 15.33
CA LEU A 253 14.07 4.08 14.23
C LEU A 253 13.94 5.47 14.82
N LYS A 254 15.05 6.21 14.91
CA LYS A 254 14.99 7.65 15.17
C LYS A 254 14.21 8.27 14.02
N VAL A 255 12.91 8.43 14.21
CA VAL A 255 12.02 9.21 13.36
C VAL A 255 12.62 10.61 13.37
N HIS A 256 13.42 10.92 12.35
CA HIS A 256 13.75 12.29 12.05
C HIS A 256 12.43 12.98 11.72
N GLU A 257 12.28 14.22 12.16
CA GLU A 257 11.10 15.09 12.09
C GLU A 257 10.65 15.42 10.65
N GLU A 258 10.79 14.49 9.72
CA GLU A 258 10.25 14.58 8.38
C GLU A 258 8.73 14.48 8.52
N SER A 259 8.07 15.55 8.09
CA SER A 259 6.62 15.65 8.15
C SER A 259 6.02 14.57 7.25
N VAL A 260 5.13 13.75 7.81
CA VAL A 260 4.46 12.69 7.06
C VAL A 260 3.08 13.19 6.64
N GLY A 261 2.71 12.95 5.39
CA GLY A 261 1.34 13.21 4.95
C GLY A 261 0.35 12.27 5.62
N SER A 262 -0.89 12.73 5.79
CA SER A 262 -2.00 11.84 6.13
C SER A 262 -2.27 10.89 4.96
N PRO A 263 -2.76 9.66 5.25
CA PRO A 263 -3.28 8.78 4.21
C PRO A 263 -4.33 9.44 3.33
N SER A 264 -4.49 8.98 2.08
CA SER A 264 -5.55 9.51 1.22
C SER A 264 -6.95 9.10 1.66
N GLY A 265 -7.08 7.98 2.37
CA GLY A 265 -8.36 7.36 2.69
C GLY A 265 -9.00 6.59 1.52
N SER A 266 -8.33 6.55 0.37
CA SER A 266 -8.83 5.89 -0.85
C SER A 266 -8.10 4.59 -1.21
N GLY A 267 -6.97 4.31 -0.56
CA GLY A 267 -6.24 3.05 -0.68
C GLY A 267 -6.40 2.12 0.52
N ASP A 268 -5.83 0.94 0.40
CA ASP A 268 -5.73 -0.04 1.48
C ASP A 268 -4.54 0.32 2.39
N LEU A 269 -4.82 0.67 3.64
CA LEU A 269 -3.79 1.03 4.62
C LEU A 269 -2.95 -0.19 5.01
N LEU A 270 -1.65 0.07 5.20
CA LEU A 270 -0.69 -0.90 5.72
C LEU A 270 -0.35 -0.51 7.15
N PHE A 271 -0.46 -1.47 8.06
CA PHE A 271 -0.10 -1.27 9.46
C PHE A 271 1.11 -2.10 9.87
N ASP A 272 1.90 -1.62 10.82
CA ASP A 272 2.91 -2.41 11.52
C ASP A 272 2.30 -3.30 12.63
N ASP A 273 3.13 -4.07 13.33
CA ASP A 273 2.70 -4.91 14.47
C ASP A 273 2.19 -4.10 15.67
N SER A 274 2.50 -2.80 15.71
CA SER A 274 2.04 -1.86 16.72
C SER A 274 0.77 -1.11 16.28
N SER A 275 0.17 -1.52 15.16
CA SER A 275 -1.00 -0.92 14.54
C SER A 275 -0.77 0.51 14.02
N ASN A 276 0.43 0.80 13.59
CA ASN A 276 0.79 2.11 13.07
C ASN A 276 0.71 2.11 11.55
N ALA A 277 0.08 3.13 10.96
CA ALA A 277 -0.01 3.24 9.52
C ALA A 277 1.39 3.52 8.94
N ILE A 278 1.93 2.56 8.19
CA ILE A 278 3.27 2.62 7.60
C ILE A 278 3.24 2.86 6.08
N GLY A 279 2.05 2.74 5.48
CA GLY A 279 1.86 2.98 4.07
C GLY A 279 0.42 2.80 3.62
N GLU A 280 0.21 2.93 2.32
CA GLU A 280 -1.09 2.78 1.67
C GLU A 280 -0.88 2.20 0.26
N LEU A 281 -1.66 1.19 -0.09
CA LEU A 281 -1.71 0.61 -1.42
C LEU A 281 -2.93 1.19 -2.15
N GLN A 282 -2.69 1.95 -3.21
CA GLN A 282 -3.73 2.57 -4.03
C GLN A 282 -3.55 2.18 -5.50
N GLU A 283 -4.48 1.38 -6.02
CA GLU A 283 -4.36 0.81 -7.36
C GLU A 283 -3.00 0.10 -7.53
N ASP A 284 -2.21 0.50 -8.54
CA ASP A 284 -0.85 0.03 -8.80
C ASP A 284 0.24 0.85 -8.10
N ASN A 285 -0.09 1.61 -7.04
CA ASN A 285 0.84 2.49 -6.34
C ASN A 285 0.91 2.12 -4.85
N LEU A 286 2.08 1.67 -4.42
CA LEU A 286 2.42 1.47 -3.01
C LEU A 286 3.11 2.73 -2.47
N TYR A 287 2.50 3.40 -1.51
CA TYR A 287 3.10 4.50 -0.77
C TYR A 287 3.62 3.98 0.56
N LEU A 288 4.92 4.12 0.81
CA LEU A 288 5.51 3.90 2.12
C LEU A 288 5.77 5.28 2.72
N TYR A 289 5.15 5.56 3.86
CA TYR A 289 5.23 6.86 4.51
C TYR A 289 6.64 7.17 5.01
N GLU A 290 7.42 6.13 5.26
CA GLU A 290 8.82 6.23 5.61
C GLU A 290 9.74 5.69 4.52
N THR A 291 10.98 6.16 4.57
CA THR A 291 12.05 5.56 3.78
C THR A 291 12.43 4.22 4.42
N ALA A 292 11.78 3.14 3.96
CA ALA A 292 11.94 1.79 4.55
C ALA A 292 13.39 1.27 4.53
N VAL A 293 14.24 1.74 3.61
CA VAL A 293 15.65 1.37 3.51
C VAL A 293 16.50 2.63 3.36
N ARG A 294 17.02 3.14 4.49
CA ARG A 294 17.85 4.36 4.51
C ARG A 294 19.34 4.05 4.49
N ASN A 295 19.80 3.12 5.33
CA ASN A 295 21.21 2.76 5.46
C ASN A 295 21.53 1.35 4.92
N GLY A 296 20.50 0.59 4.55
CA GLY A 296 20.61 -0.78 4.10
C GLY A 296 20.92 -1.76 5.24
N THR A 297 20.48 -1.48 6.47
CA THR A 297 20.77 -2.36 7.62
C THR A 297 19.91 -3.63 7.59
N LEU A 298 20.30 -4.66 8.36
CA LEU A 298 19.48 -5.86 8.58
C LEU A 298 18.10 -5.54 9.19
N GLY A 299 18.03 -4.56 10.08
CA GLY A 299 16.76 -4.12 10.66
C GLY A 299 15.81 -3.57 9.59
N GLU A 300 16.31 -2.66 8.76
CA GLU A 300 15.57 -2.08 7.63
C GLU A 300 15.13 -3.14 6.60
N ALA A 301 16.02 -4.08 6.25
CA ALA A 301 15.70 -5.16 5.33
C ALA A 301 14.61 -6.10 5.88
N ARG A 302 14.67 -6.46 7.17
CA ARG A 302 13.63 -7.27 7.83
C ARG A 302 12.29 -6.56 7.88
N TYR A 303 12.31 -5.27 8.23
CA TYR A 303 11.13 -4.44 8.19
C TYR A 303 10.52 -4.42 6.79
N LEU A 304 11.32 -4.13 5.76
CA LEU A 304 10.85 -4.14 4.38
C LEU A 304 10.27 -5.50 3.96
N ILE A 305 10.88 -6.62 4.34
CA ILE A 305 10.32 -7.97 4.08
C ILE A 305 8.90 -8.09 4.64
N GLN A 306 8.67 -7.64 5.88
CA GLN A 306 7.35 -7.70 6.51
C GLN A 306 6.33 -6.86 5.72
N VAL A 307 6.71 -5.63 5.35
CA VAL A 307 5.86 -4.74 4.55
C VAL A 307 5.52 -5.36 3.20
N LEU A 308 6.52 -5.84 2.46
CA LEU A 308 6.31 -6.43 1.13
C LEU A 308 5.44 -7.70 1.20
N LYS A 309 5.58 -8.52 2.24
CA LYS A 309 4.70 -9.69 2.44
C LYS A 309 3.26 -9.30 2.73
N ARG A 310 3.02 -8.21 3.46
CA ARG A 310 1.65 -7.67 3.66
C ARG A 310 1.05 -7.18 2.35
N VAL A 311 1.82 -6.43 1.57
CA VAL A 311 1.41 -5.96 0.24
C VAL A 311 1.10 -7.14 -0.68
N GLN A 312 1.96 -8.17 -0.68
CA GLN A 312 1.73 -9.40 -1.42
C GLN A 312 0.39 -10.07 -1.03
N ALA A 313 0.10 -10.15 0.27
CA ALA A 313 -1.16 -10.72 0.75
C ALA A 313 -2.36 -9.91 0.25
N LEU A 314 -2.33 -8.58 0.36
CA LEU A 314 -3.40 -7.69 -0.14
C LEU A 314 -3.62 -7.82 -1.65
N LEU A 315 -2.54 -7.81 -2.44
CA LEU A 315 -2.62 -8.00 -3.89
C LEU A 315 -3.16 -9.38 -4.29
N SER A 316 -3.01 -10.38 -3.41
CA SER A 316 -3.54 -11.73 -3.64
C SER A 316 -5.04 -11.83 -3.34
N LEU A 317 -5.59 -10.97 -2.47
CA LEU A 317 -7.03 -10.91 -2.17
C LEU A 317 -7.85 -10.38 -3.36
N ASP A 318 -7.22 -9.58 -4.23
CA ASP A 318 -7.86 -8.88 -5.35
C ASP A 318 -8.50 -9.80 -6.40
N LYS A 319 -8.18 -11.10 -6.38
CA LYS A 319 -8.77 -12.07 -7.33
C LYS A 319 -10.18 -12.54 -6.97
N ASN A 320 -10.66 -12.33 -5.73
CA ASN A 320 -11.93 -12.91 -5.24
C ASN A 320 -12.82 -12.01 -4.34
N GLY A 321 -12.63 -10.69 -4.29
CA GLY A 321 -13.74 -9.79 -3.92
C GLY A 321 -13.46 -8.72 -2.87
N ASP A 322 -14.14 -7.59 -3.07
CA ASP A 322 -14.18 -6.44 -2.17
C ASP A 322 -14.60 -6.81 -0.75
N GLU A 323 -15.39 -7.88 -0.59
CA GLU A 323 -15.83 -8.40 0.71
C GLU A 323 -14.64 -8.92 1.55
N ALA A 324 -13.65 -9.57 0.94
CA ALA A 324 -12.46 -10.04 1.65
C ALA A 324 -11.56 -8.88 2.09
N LYS A 325 -11.47 -7.83 1.26
CA LYS A 325 -10.75 -6.59 1.62
C LYS A 325 -11.46 -5.84 2.74
N ALA A 326 -12.78 -5.74 2.68
CA ALA A 326 -13.60 -5.10 3.72
C ALA A 326 -13.49 -5.84 5.05
N ALA A 327 -13.54 -7.19 5.05
CA ALA A 327 -13.34 -8.00 6.24
C ALA A 327 -11.93 -7.82 6.83
N HIS A 328 -10.89 -7.84 5.99
CA HIS A 328 -9.51 -7.62 6.44
C HIS A 328 -9.33 -6.23 7.08
N PHE A 329 -9.91 -5.19 6.49
CA PHE A 329 -9.87 -3.84 7.06
C PHE A 329 -10.62 -3.76 8.39
N ALA A 330 -11.81 -4.36 8.49
CA ALA A 330 -12.58 -4.40 9.73
C ALA A 330 -11.80 -5.07 10.86
N ASP A 331 -11.09 -6.17 10.57
CA ASP A 331 -10.20 -6.84 11.54
C ASP A 331 -9.06 -5.93 12.01
N GLN A 332 -8.47 -5.13 11.11
CA GLN A 332 -7.42 -4.17 11.47
C GLN A 332 -7.95 -3.03 12.34
N CYS A 333 -9.10 -2.45 12.01
CA CYS A 333 -9.77 -1.44 12.84
C CYS A 333 -10.13 -1.97 14.23
N LEU A 334 -10.56 -3.23 14.31
CA LEU A 334 -10.85 -3.87 15.59
C LEU A 334 -9.57 -4.06 16.42
N ALA A 335 -8.47 -4.47 15.80
CA ALA A 335 -7.18 -4.61 16.48
C ALA A 335 -6.69 -3.27 17.04
N LEU A 336 -6.87 -2.18 16.28
CA LEU A 336 -6.64 -0.81 16.72
C LEU A 336 -7.51 -0.42 17.92
N ALA A 337 -8.82 -0.62 17.80
CA ALA A 337 -9.77 -0.29 18.86
C ALA A 337 -9.48 -1.06 20.16
N LYS A 338 -9.07 -2.34 20.06
CA LYS A 338 -8.68 -3.17 21.21
C LYS A 338 -7.45 -2.66 21.97
N ARG A 339 -6.57 -1.88 21.33
CA ARG A 339 -5.39 -1.30 21.98
C ARG A 339 -5.77 -0.17 22.94
N ASP A 340 -6.76 0.64 22.53
CA ASP A 340 -7.13 1.86 23.24
C ASP A 340 -8.37 1.68 24.13
N LEU A 341 -9.14 0.61 23.93
CA LEU A 341 -10.28 0.27 24.78
C LEU A 341 -9.84 -0.50 26.04
N PRO A 342 -10.31 -0.11 27.24
CA PRO A 342 -10.11 -0.93 28.44
C PRO A 342 -10.75 -2.31 28.23
N GLN A 343 -10.01 -3.37 28.56
CA GLN A 343 -10.47 -4.76 28.47
C GLN A 343 -11.85 -4.91 29.12
N THR A 344 -12.88 -4.96 28.29
CA THR A 344 -14.26 -5.21 28.71
C THR A 344 -14.66 -6.54 28.11
N ASP A 345 -15.03 -7.49 28.97
CA ASP A 345 -15.18 -8.93 28.71
C ASP A 345 -16.35 -9.34 27.80
N SER A 346 -17.01 -8.41 27.09
CA SER A 346 -18.17 -8.77 26.27
C SER A 346 -17.75 -9.06 24.83
N ALA A 347 -17.52 -10.34 24.52
CA ALA A 347 -17.33 -10.84 23.15
C ALA A 347 -18.49 -10.43 22.22
N ALA A 348 -19.71 -10.30 22.73
CA ALA A 348 -20.87 -9.83 21.97
C ALA A 348 -20.74 -8.35 21.56
N ALA A 349 -20.28 -7.48 22.46
CA ALA A 349 -20.03 -6.07 22.14
C ALA A 349 -18.88 -5.91 21.12
N GLN A 350 -17.88 -6.80 21.17
CA GLN A 350 -16.81 -6.84 20.17
C GLN A 350 -17.33 -7.24 18.79
N GLN A 351 -18.17 -8.27 18.71
CA GLN A 351 -18.75 -8.71 17.44
C GLN A 351 -19.68 -7.65 16.84
N GLU A 352 -20.48 -6.99 17.69
CA GLU A 352 -21.35 -5.87 17.27
C GLU A 352 -20.53 -4.68 16.78
N LEU A 353 -19.49 -4.26 17.51
CA LEU A 353 -18.60 -3.17 17.09
C LEU A 353 -17.87 -3.49 15.77
N THR A 354 -17.42 -4.73 15.60
CA THR A 354 -16.78 -5.18 14.35
C THR A 354 -17.75 -5.06 13.17
N SER A 355 -19.00 -5.49 13.36
CA SER A 355 -20.03 -5.39 12.33
C SER A 355 -20.39 -3.93 12.00
N LEU A 356 -20.41 -3.05 13.00
CA LEU A 356 -20.69 -1.62 12.82
C LEU A 356 -19.53 -0.90 12.13
N LEU A 357 -18.28 -1.19 12.48
CA LEU A 357 -17.09 -0.64 11.82
C LEU A 357 -16.97 -1.13 10.38
N ALA A 358 -17.22 -2.43 10.12
CA ALA A 358 -17.24 -2.98 8.77
C ALA A 358 -18.30 -2.26 7.90
N ARG A 359 -19.51 -2.07 8.44
CA ARG A 359 -20.57 -1.32 7.75
C ARG A 359 -20.22 0.14 7.53
N ALA A 360 -19.70 0.83 8.56
CA ALA A 360 -19.34 2.24 8.46
C ALA A 360 -18.21 2.47 7.44
N THR A 361 -17.22 1.58 7.42
CA THR A 361 -16.12 1.64 6.45
C THR A 361 -16.63 1.34 5.04
N ALA A 362 -17.47 0.34 4.86
CA ALA A 362 -18.08 0.06 3.56
C ALA A 362 -18.87 1.27 3.06
N GLN A 363 -19.63 1.94 3.94
CA GLN A 363 -20.35 3.16 3.62
C GLN A 363 -19.43 4.35 3.33
N GLU A 364 -18.34 4.53 4.07
CA GLU A 364 -17.34 5.58 3.78
C GLU A 364 -16.63 5.34 2.46
N ARG A 365 -16.26 4.08 2.14
CA ARG A 365 -15.66 3.71 0.86
C ARG A 365 -16.63 3.88 -0.29
N GLU A 366 -17.89 3.52 -0.08
CA GLU A 366 -18.96 3.76 -1.06
C GLU A 366 -19.16 5.27 -1.26
N MET A 367 -19.16 6.07 -0.19
CA MET A 367 -19.26 7.53 -0.26
C MET A 367 -18.03 8.15 -0.96
N PHE A 368 -16.82 7.65 -0.69
CA PHE A 368 -15.61 8.05 -1.40
C PHE A 368 -15.61 7.57 -2.86
N HIS A 369 -16.15 6.40 -3.17
CA HIS A 369 -16.39 5.95 -4.53
C HIS A 369 -17.39 6.86 -5.24
N ILE A 370 -18.43 7.31 -4.55
CA ILE A 370 -19.41 8.26 -5.06
C ILE A 370 -18.76 9.63 -5.33
N GLU A 371 -17.85 10.08 -4.46
CA GLU A 371 -17.11 11.34 -4.62
C GLU A 371 -15.94 11.27 -5.61
N SER A 372 -15.36 10.08 -5.83
CA SER A 372 -14.21 9.85 -6.70
C SER A 372 -14.56 9.27 -8.06
N ASN A 373 -15.75 8.67 -8.24
CA ASN A 373 -16.32 8.36 -9.54
C ASN A 373 -16.84 9.65 -10.18
N THR A 374 -15.86 10.36 -10.74
CA THR A 374 -15.92 11.54 -11.59
C THR A 374 -17.08 11.52 -12.59
N ASP A 375 -17.49 12.73 -13.01
CA ASP A 375 -18.40 13.05 -14.14
C ASP A 375 -18.32 12.11 -15.36
N VAL A 376 -17.18 11.45 -15.56
CA VAL A 376 -16.93 10.45 -16.61
C VAL A 376 -17.85 9.23 -16.50
N GLU A 377 -18.09 8.68 -15.31
CA GLU A 377 -18.99 7.53 -15.16
C GLU A 377 -20.45 7.94 -15.33
N ALA A 378 -20.84 9.09 -14.77
CA ALA A 378 -22.16 9.66 -15.02
C ALA A 378 -22.38 9.94 -16.51
N GLY A 379 -21.36 10.41 -17.23
CA GLY A 379 -21.39 10.60 -18.67
C GLY A 379 -21.57 9.29 -19.45
N LYS A 380 -20.84 8.23 -19.08
CA LYS A 380 -21.01 6.90 -19.70
C LYS A 380 -22.43 6.37 -19.52
N GLU A 381 -23.01 6.54 -18.34
CA GLU A 381 -24.34 6.05 -18.04
C GLU A 381 -25.42 6.84 -18.79
N PHE A 382 -25.23 8.15 -18.89
CA PHE A 382 -26.07 9.01 -19.74
C PHE A 382 -26.01 8.60 -21.21
N ASP A 383 -24.81 8.34 -21.74
CA ASP A 383 -24.63 7.85 -23.11
C ASP A 383 -25.25 6.47 -23.31
N ALA A 384 -25.14 5.57 -22.33
CA ALA A 384 -25.76 4.25 -22.37
C ALA A 384 -27.29 4.35 -22.45
N LEU A 385 -27.90 5.23 -21.66
CA LEU A 385 -29.34 5.50 -21.70
C LEU A 385 -29.79 6.03 -23.07
N LEU A 386 -29.04 6.97 -23.65
CA LEU A 386 -29.33 7.53 -24.98
C LEU A 386 -29.20 6.51 -26.12
N ASN A 387 -28.37 5.47 -25.93
CA ASN A 387 -28.16 4.41 -26.92
C ASN A 387 -29.24 3.32 -26.90
N LEU A 388 -30.16 3.33 -25.92
CA LEU A 388 -31.28 2.40 -25.90
C LEU A 388 -32.24 2.67 -27.08
N GLU A 389 -32.54 1.64 -27.88
CA GLU A 389 -33.30 1.78 -29.15
C GLU A 389 -34.64 2.51 -29.01
N LYS A 390 -35.33 2.32 -27.87
CA LYS A 390 -36.67 2.86 -27.60
C LYS A 390 -36.65 4.17 -26.83
N VAL A 391 -35.49 4.70 -26.48
CA VAL A 391 -35.33 5.99 -25.82
C VAL A 391 -35.21 7.11 -26.87
N ILE A 392 -35.84 8.25 -26.60
CA ILE A 392 -35.79 9.47 -27.44
C ILE A 392 -34.94 10.54 -26.76
N ASP A 393 -35.12 10.70 -25.46
CA ASP A 393 -34.50 11.78 -24.69
C ASP A 393 -34.24 11.33 -23.26
N VAL A 394 -33.21 11.89 -22.64
CA VAL A 394 -32.82 11.66 -21.26
C VAL A 394 -32.50 13.00 -20.66
N LYS A 395 -33.20 13.37 -19.57
CA LYS A 395 -32.96 14.62 -18.85
C LYS A 395 -32.90 14.40 -17.36
N VAL A 396 -32.16 15.25 -16.67
CA VAL A 396 -32.17 15.31 -15.20
C VAL A 396 -33.16 16.38 -14.78
N ASP A 397 -34.19 16.00 -14.03
CA ASP A 397 -35.23 16.90 -13.50
C ASP A 397 -35.26 16.80 -11.98
N GLY A 398 -34.64 17.78 -11.32
CA GLY A 398 -34.50 17.84 -9.88
C GLY A 398 -33.77 16.63 -9.31
N ARG A 399 -34.53 15.72 -8.66
CA ARG A 399 -34.01 14.50 -8.01
C ARG A 399 -34.24 13.23 -8.83
N SER A 400 -34.62 13.37 -10.09
CA SER A 400 -34.92 12.23 -10.96
C SER A 400 -34.21 12.31 -12.30
N ILE A 401 -33.89 11.15 -12.85
CA ILE A 401 -33.51 10.97 -14.26
C ILE A 401 -34.79 10.61 -15.00
N VAL A 402 -35.15 11.39 -16.01
CA VAL A 402 -36.37 11.19 -16.79
C VAL A 402 -35.97 10.65 -18.16
N VAL A 403 -36.36 9.41 -18.41
CA VAL A 403 -36.14 8.70 -19.68
C VAL A 403 -37.41 8.76 -20.49
N THR A 404 -37.40 9.53 -21.59
CA THR A 404 -38.52 9.63 -22.52
C THR A 404 -38.40 8.56 -23.59
N THR A 405 -39.49 7.81 -23.80
CA THR A 405 -39.54 6.68 -24.73
C THR A 405 -40.33 6.98 -26.00
N LYS A 406 -40.06 6.21 -27.07
CA LYS A 406 -40.96 6.05 -28.22
C LYS A 406 -42.25 5.37 -27.77
N THR A 407 -43.25 5.33 -28.65
CA THR A 407 -44.45 4.52 -28.42
C THR A 407 -44.06 3.06 -28.22
N LEU A 408 -44.45 2.51 -27.07
CA LEU A 408 -44.21 1.12 -26.69
C LEU A 408 -45.43 0.26 -27.02
N TYR A 409 -45.17 -1.02 -27.29
CA TYR A 409 -46.18 -1.98 -27.73
C TYR A 409 -46.08 -3.26 -26.90
N CYS A 410 -47.23 -3.81 -26.52
CA CYS A 410 -47.28 -5.12 -25.86
C CYS A 410 -47.94 -6.13 -26.79
N GLN A 411 -47.33 -7.30 -26.95
CA GLN A 411 -47.93 -8.40 -27.68
C GLN A 411 -48.82 -9.22 -26.74
N HIS A 412 -50.09 -9.38 -27.12
CA HIS A 412 -51.01 -10.26 -26.39
C HIS A 412 -50.55 -11.72 -26.55
N PRO A 413 -50.22 -12.45 -25.46
CA PRO A 413 -49.57 -13.75 -25.55
C PRO A 413 -50.47 -14.82 -26.19
N GLY A 414 -51.78 -14.77 -25.98
CA GLY A 414 -52.72 -15.72 -26.58
C GLY A 414 -53.07 -15.47 -28.06
N THR A 415 -53.13 -14.23 -28.54
CA THR A 415 -53.60 -13.90 -29.89
C THR A 415 -52.48 -13.43 -30.82
N GLY A 416 -51.31 -13.10 -30.28
CA GLY A 416 -50.19 -12.50 -31.01
C GLY A 416 -50.44 -11.06 -31.47
N GLN A 417 -51.61 -10.47 -31.17
CA GLN A 417 -51.95 -9.10 -31.54
C GLN A 417 -51.13 -8.10 -30.72
N TYR A 418 -50.63 -7.05 -31.35
CA TYR A 418 -49.95 -5.97 -30.66
C TYR A 418 -50.97 -4.92 -30.21
N HIS A 419 -50.84 -4.49 -28.95
CA HIS A 419 -51.56 -3.35 -28.40
C HIS A 419 -50.61 -2.17 -28.25
N GLU A 420 -51.06 -0.99 -28.66
CA GLU A 420 -50.35 0.26 -28.43
C GLU A 420 -50.52 0.68 -26.96
N ILE A 421 -49.43 0.60 -26.19
CA ILE A 421 -49.46 0.98 -24.78
C ILE A 421 -49.31 2.50 -24.64
N GLY A 422 -48.40 3.10 -25.43
CA GLY A 422 -48.14 4.53 -25.46
C GLY A 422 -46.66 4.88 -25.29
N ALA A 423 -46.33 6.16 -25.42
CA ALA A 423 -45.04 6.72 -25.06
C ALA A 423 -45.01 7.12 -23.57
N PHE A 424 -43.87 6.96 -22.92
CA PHE A 424 -43.69 7.19 -21.49
C PHE A 424 -42.57 8.17 -21.15
N ASP A 425 -42.74 8.88 -20.05
CA ASP A 425 -41.65 9.37 -19.23
C ASP A 425 -41.45 8.40 -18.06
N ILE A 426 -40.28 7.76 -18.00
CA ILE A 426 -39.87 6.86 -16.91
C ILE A 426 -38.97 7.66 -15.98
N HIS A 427 -39.45 7.93 -14.77
CA HIS A 427 -38.72 8.67 -13.75
C HIS A 427 -37.96 7.71 -12.85
N ILE A 428 -36.64 7.78 -12.88
CA ILE A 428 -35.71 7.07 -12.00
C ILE A 428 -35.36 7.99 -10.85
N PHE A 429 -35.56 7.56 -9.61
CA PHE A 429 -35.24 8.32 -8.41
C PHE A 429 -34.08 7.65 -7.65
N PRO A 430 -32.83 8.06 -7.89
CA PRO A 430 -31.67 7.49 -7.21
C PRO A 430 -31.72 7.66 -5.68
N GLY A 431 -32.35 8.74 -5.19
CA GLY A 431 -32.40 9.02 -3.75
C GLY A 431 -33.26 8.07 -2.92
N ASN A 432 -34.17 7.31 -3.54
CA ASN A 432 -35.01 6.32 -2.85
C ASN A 432 -35.13 5.00 -3.62
N ASN A 433 -34.28 4.79 -4.62
CA ASN A 433 -34.21 3.58 -5.43
C ASN A 433 -35.55 3.16 -6.05
N SER A 434 -36.32 4.12 -6.58
CA SER A 434 -37.67 3.86 -7.13
C SER A 434 -37.85 4.33 -8.58
N LEU A 435 -38.90 3.78 -9.22
CA LEU A 435 -39.32 4.10 -10.59
C LEU A 435 -40.79 4.51 -10.65
N VAL A 436 -41.10 5.46 -11.52
CA VAL A 436 -42.48 5.86 -11.84
C VAL A 436 -42.64 5.98 -13.36
N TRP A 437 -43.71 5.40 -13.91
CA TRP A 437 -44.06 5.50 -15.32
C TRP A 437 -45.20 6.50 -15.52
N LYS A 438 -44.98 7.51 -16.36
CA LYS A 438 -46.02 8.46 -16.77
C LYS A 438 -46.29 8.31 -18.25
N ASN A 439 -47.48 7.80 -18.60
CA ASN A 439 -47.88 7.66 -20.00
C ASN A 439 -48.25 9.03 -20.57
N ARG A 440 -47.56 9.42 -21.64
CA ARG A 440 -47.74 10.70 -22.33
C ARG A 440 -48.81 10.65 -23.42
N THR A 441 -49.21 9.45 -23.81
CA THR A 441 -50.19 9.25 -24.88
C THR A 441 -51.60 9.22 -24.32
N ARG A 442 -51.85 8.35 -23.34
CA ARG A 442 -53.18 8.15 -22.75
C ARG A 442 -53.10 7.38 -21.44
N MET A 443 -54.15 7.49 -20.63
CA MET A 443 -54.42 6.57 -19.53
C MET A 443 -55.68 5.77 -19.89
N VAL A 444 -55.75 4.51 -19.45
CA VAL A 444 -56.87 3.60 -19.78
C VAL A 444 -57.50 3.11 -18.49
N ASP A 445 -58.82 3.16 -18.38
CA ASP A 445 -59.50 2.57 -17.25
C ASP A 445 -59.35 1.04 -17.27
N GLY A 446 -58.56 0.50 -16.33
CA GLY A 446 -58.31 -0.93 -16.15
C GLY A 446 -58.61 -1.39 -14.72
N GLY A 447 -57.81 -2.33 -14.20
CA GLY A 447 -58.03 -2.95 -12.88
C GLY A 447 -57.95 -2.00 -11.69
N ALA A 448 -57.17 -0.91 -11.80
CA ALA A 448 -57.00 0.09 -10.76
C ALA A 448 -57.63 1.46 -11.09
N GLY A 449 -58.39 1.57 -12.20
CA GLY A 449 -58.82 2.86 -12.77
C GLY A 449 -57.64 3.65 -13.37
N ALA A 450 -57.92 4.50 -14.37
CA ALA A 450 -56.97 5.42 -15.02
C ALA A 450 -55.50 4.94 -15.01
N MET A 451 -55.19 3.84 -15.67
CA MET A 451 -53.87 3.19 -15.60
C MET A 451 -52.92 3.78 -16.66
N ASN A 452 -51.65 3.95 -16.30
CA ASN A 452 -50.60 4.37 -17.24
C ASN A 452 -50.17 3.21 -18.16
N ALA A 453 -50.25 1.97 -17.69
CA ALA A 453 -50.01 0.75 -18.46
C ALA A 453 -50.76 -0.42 -17.77
N PRO A 454 -50.91 -1.60 -18.39
CA PRO A 454 -51.63 -2.73 -17.79
C PRO A 454 -51.15 -3.15 -16.39
N HIS A 455 -49.89 -2.88 -16.03
CA HIS A 455 -49.32 -3.12 -14.70
C HIS A 455 -48.90 -1.85 -13.94
N VAL A 456 -49.37 -0.68 -14.37
CA VAL A 456 -48.98 0.61 -13.79
C VAL A 456 -50.22 1.44 -13.51
N ASN A 457 -50.44 1.77 -12.24
CA ASN A 457 -51.63 2.53 -11.82
C ASN A 457 -51.60 4.00 -12.28
N GLY A 458 -52.62 4.78 -11.93
CA GLY A 458 -52.70 6.19 -12.32
C GLY A 458 -51.64 7.11 -11.74
N GLU A 459 -51.06 6.74 -10.60
CA GLU A 459 -49.93 7.44 -10.01
C GLU A 459 -48.60 7.10 -10.68
N GLY A 460 -48.59 6.09 -11.55
CA GLY A 460 -47.38 5.62 -12.23
C GLY A 460 -46.61 4.56 -11.45
N ASN A 461 -47.19 4.03 -10.36
CA ASN A 461 -46.60 2.97 -9.56
C ASN A 461 -46.91 1.60 -10.20
N ALA A 462 -45.88 0.79 -10.38
CA ALA A 462 -46.00 -0.53 -10.97
C ALA A 462 -46.31 -1.62 -9.92
N CYS A 463 -47.10 -2.62 -10.31
CA CYS A 463 -47.21 -3.86 -9.55
C CYS A 463 -46.09 -4.81 -9.98
N PHE A 464 -44.93 -4.71 -9.32
CA PHE A 464 -43.70 -5.40 -9.74
C PHE A 464 -43.73 -6.93 -9.62
N GLY A 465 -44.64 -7.49 -8.83
CA GLY A 465 -44.64 -8.93 -8.52
C GLY A 465 -43.25 -9.39 -8.05
N ASN A 466 -42.70 -10.41 -8.70
CA ASN A 466 -41.39 -10.99 -8.37
C ASN A 466 -40.20 -10.09 -8.74
N THR A 467 -40.41 -9.00 -9.48
CA THR A 467 -39.33 -8.06 -9.87
C THR A 467 -39.14 -6.90 -8.88
N ALA A 468 -39.86 -6.90 -7.75
CA ALA A 468 -39.87 -5.79 -6.79
C ALA A 468 -38.48 -5.47 -6.22
N GLU A 469 -37.60 -6.47 -6.08
CA GLU A 469 -36.24 -6.29 -5.55
C GLU A 469 -35.21 -5.88 -6.60
N LEU A 470 -35.53 -6.08 -7.89
CA LEU A 470 -34.56 -5.92 -8.97
C LEU A 470 -34.28 -4.45 -9.29
N PHE A 471 -35.33 -3.64 -9.43
CA PHE A 471 -35.16 -2.21 -9.74
C PHE A 471 -34.43 -1.44 -8.64
N PRO A 472 -34.74 -1.61 -7.34
CA PRO A 472 -33.99 -0.93 -6.29
C PRO A 472 -32.51 -1.28 -6.30
N LYS A 473 -32.17 -2.54 -6.60
CA LYS A 473 -30.79 -2.99 -6.71
C LYS A 473 -30.07 -2.31 -7.88
N LEU A 474 -30.63 -2.37 -9.09
CA LEU A 474 -30.02 -1.73 -10.27
C LEU A 474 -29.81 -0.23 -10.07
N ILE A 475 -30.77 0.46 -9.43
CA ILE A 475 -30.67 1.89 -9.15
C ILE A 475 -29.61 2.19 -8.10
N ALA A 476 -29.50 1.34 -7.06
CA ALA A 476 -28.44 1.46 -6.05
C ALA A 476 -27.05 1.25 -6.66
N ASP A 477 -26.93 0.28 -7.57
CA ASP A 477 -25.70 -0.03 -8.31
C ASP A 477 -25.40 0.99 -9.43
N ARG A 478 -26.25 2.02 -9.60
CA ARG A 478 -26.16 3.08 -10.64
C ARG A 478 -26.22 2.57 -12.08
N ASP A 479 -26.77 1.38 -12.29
CA ASP A 479 -27.03 0.79 -13.60
C ASP A 479 -28.39 1.25 -14.15
N PHE A 480 -28.48 2.55 -14.42
CA PHE A 480 -29.71 3.22 -14.85
C PHE A 480 -30.16 2.81 -16.25
N ALA A 481 -29.24 2.51 -17.16
CA ALA A 481 -29.49 2.04 -18.50
C ALA A 481 -30.15 0.66 -18.47
N THR A 482 -29.63 -0.27 -17.67
CA THR A 482 -30.28 -1.57 -17.47
C THR A 482 -31.63 -1.39 -16.78
N ALA A 483 -31.72 -0.53 -15.75
CA ALA A 483 -33.01 -0.24 -15.10
C ALA A 483 -34.05 0.30 -16.09
N ALA A 484 -33.68 1.22 -16.98
CA ALA A 484 -34.56 1.77 -18.01
C ALA A 484 -34.94 0.71 -19.06
N MET A 485 -33.99 -0.09 -19.53
CA MET A 485 -34.24 -1.20 -20.46
C MET A 485 -35.24 -2.21 -19.86
N MET A 486 -35.05 -2.59 -18.60
CA MET A 486 -35.97 -3.48 -17.89
C MET A 486 -37.33 -2.83 -17.64
N ALA A 487 -37.37 -1.54 -17.36
CA ALA A 487 -38.61 -0.79 -17.18
C ALA A 487 -39.44 -0.71 -18.48
N ILE A 488 -38.78 -0.62 -19.63
CA ILE A 488 -39.40 -0.71 -20.96
C ILE A 488 -39.90 -2.13 -21.20
N ALA A 489 -39.05 -3.14 -20.99
CA ALA A 489 -39.45 -4.54 -21.15
C ALA A 489 -40.66 -4.90 -20.28
N PHE A 490 -40.70 -4.41 -19.04
CA PHE A 490 -41.80 -4.64 -18.09
C PHE A 490 -43.17 -4.21 -18.63
N VAL A 491 -43.26 -3.04 -19.28
CA VAL A 491 -44.55 -2.58 -19.84
C VAL A 491 -44.89 -3.25 -21.19
N GLU A 492 -43.92 -3.89 -21.83
CA GLU A 492 -44.09 -4.65 -23.08
C GLU A 492 -44.38 -6.14 -22.84
N SER A 493 -44.01 -6.68 -21.67
CA SER A 493 -44.25 -8.07 -21.26
C SER A 493 -45.33 -8.13 -20.18
N ILE A 494 -46.55 -8.52 -20.55
CA ILE A 494 -47.69 -8.54 -19.62
C ILE A 494 -48.21 -9.96 -19.46
N ASN A 495 -48.44 -10.35 -18.20
CA ASN A 495 -49.12 -11.58 -17.87
C ASN A 495 -50.63 -11.35 -17.84
N ILE A 496 -51.32 -11.71 -18.93
CA ILE A 496 -52.78 -11.51 -19.03
C ILE A 496 -53.61 -12.34 -18.04
N GLU A 497 -53.01 -13.34 -17.40
CA GLU A 497 -53.71 -14.24 -16.47
C GLU A 497 -53.91 -13.63 -15.08
N ASP A 498 -53.22 -12.53 -14.76
CA ASP A 498 -53.38 -11.88 -13.46
C ASP A 498 -54.46 -10.79 -13.44
N SER A 499 -54.72 -10.26 -12.24
CA SER A 499 -55.81 -9.32 -12.01
C SER A 499 -55.61 -7.96 -12.69
N TRP A 500 -54.40 -7.62 -13.11
CA TRP A 500 -54.04 -6.35 -13.76
C TRP A 500 -53.86 -6.55 -15.27
N GLY A 501 -53.10 -7.57 -15.69
CA GLY A 501 -52.78 -7.84 -17.08
C GLY A 501 -53.98 -8.24 -17.93
N LYS A 502 -55.03 -8.83 -17.35
CA LYS A 502 -56.28 -9.18 -18.08
C LYS A 502 -56.96 -8.00 -18.77
N TYR A 503 -56.63 -6.78 -18.38
CA TYR A 503 -57.17 -5.56 -18.97
C TYR A 503 -56.45 -5.12 -20.25
N LEU A 504 -55.39 -5.80 -20.71
CA LEU A 504 -54.65 -5.48 -21.93
C LEU A 504 -55.56 -5.22 -23.14
N GLY A 505 -56.66 -5.98 -23.27
CA GLY A 505 -57.64 -5.81 -24.36
C GLY A 505 -58.35 -4.44 -24.40
N ARG A 506 -58.20 -3.61 -23.35
CA ARG A 506 -58.70 -2.23 -23.33
C ARG A 506 -57.75 -1.24 -24.01
N TRP A 507 -56.49 -1.61 -24.23
CA TRP A 507 -55.56 -0.81 -25.00
C TRP A 507 -55.82 -0.97 -26.50
N PRO A 508 -55.68 0.09 -27.31
CA PRO A 508 -55.93 0.02 -28.74
C PRO A 508 -55.07 -1.04 -29.43
N VAL A 509 -55.65 -1.81 -30.32
CA VAL A 509 -54.89 -2.71 -31.20
C VAL A 509 -54.05 -1.85 -32.16
N ALA A 510 -52.76 -2.15 -32.24
CA ALA A 510 -51.83 -1.43 -33.10
C ALA A 510 -52.11 -1.76 -34.58
N ILE A 511 -52.39 -0.73 -35.38
CA ILE A 511 -52.67 -0.90 -36.83
C ILE A 511 -51.37 -1.19 -37.60
N ASN A 512 -50.23 -0.68 -37.11
CA ASN A 512 -48.90 -0.89 -37.70
C ASN A 512 -47.86 -1.03 -36.58
N PRO A 513 -47.79 -2.18 -35.89
CA PRO A 513 -46.75 -2.38 -34.88
C PRO A 513 -45.37 -2.36 -35.55
N PRO A 514 -44.32 -1.91 -34.83
CA PRO A 514 -42.95 -2.00 -35.34
C PRO A 514 -42.68 -3.45 -35.72
N ARG A 515 -42.33 -3.68 -36.99
CA ARG A 515 -41.90 -4.99 -37.46
C ARG A 515 -40.59 -5.28 -36.76
N ASP A 516 -40.63 -6.14 -35.76
CA ASP A 516 -39.46 -6.54 -35.01
C ASP A 516 -38.44 -7.14 -35.98
N ARG A 517 -37.41 -6.36 -36.34
CA ARG A 517 -36.39 -6.78 -37.30
C ARG A 517 -35.40 -7.77 -36.68
N SER A 518 -35.47 -7.98 -35.35
CA SER A 518 -34.55 -8.84 -34.61
C SER A 518 -34.72 -10.34 -34.90
N GLY A 519 -35.87 -10.77 -35.44
CA GLY A 519 -36.18 -12.20 -35.65
C GLY A 519 -35.78 -12.84 -36.99
N SER A 520 -35.21 -12.10 -37.96
CA SER A 520 -35.04 -12.63 -39.35
C SER A 520 -33.61 -12.98 -39.79
N LYS A 521 -32.58 -12.83 -38.95
CA LYS A 521 -31.18 -13.09 -39.35
C LYS A 521 -30.64 -14.50 -39.04
N SER A 522 -31.44 -15.44 -38.53
CA SER A 522 -30.93 -16.74 -38.03
C SER A 522 -31.07 -17.95 -38.97
N LYS A 523 -31.30 -17.79 -40.29
CA LYS A 523 -31.45 -18.95 -41.21
C LYS A 523 -30.63 -18.98 -42.51
N GLU A 524 -29.70 -18.05 -42.75
CA GLU A 524 -28.97 -17.99 -44.04
C GLU A 524 -27.43 -18.06 -43.93
N ALA A 525 -26.90 -18.72 -42.89
CA ALA A 525 -25.45 -18.95 -42.74
C ALA A 525 -25.09 -20.45 -42.63
N ALA A 526 -25.89 -21.33 -43.23
CA ALA A 526 -25.57 -22.74 -43.35
C ALA A 526 -25.85 -23.20 -44.79
N HIS A 527 -25.06 -22.71 -45.75
CA HIS A 527 -24.67 -23.34 -47.02
C HIS A 527 -23.80 -22.33 -47.78
N GLY A 528 -22.48 -22.46 -47.58
CA GLY A 528 -21.44 -21.66 -48.24
C GLY A 528 -20.09 -22.24 -47.90
#